data_AF-A0A7Y2L4A8-F1
#
_entry.id   AF-A0A7Y2L4A8-F1
#
_cell.length_a   1.000
_cell.length_b   1.000
_cell.length_c   1.000
_cell.angle_alpha   90.00
_cell.angle_beta   90.00
_cell.angle_gamma   90.00
#
_symmetry.space_group_name_H-M   'P 1'
#
loop_
_entity.id
_entity.type
_entity.pdbx_description
1 polymer ?
#
loop_
_entity_poly.entity_id
_entity_poly.type
_entity_poly.pdbx_seq_one_letter_code
_entity_poly.pdbx_strand_id
1 'polypeptide(L)'
;GPIGMAAAIFAGLRGARVTVLDTRDDRLDFCRQHLGIHAAVKIGEGDKDALADLTEGDFYDVVFDATGNARAMERGFEFIAHGGTYVMISVVRDSITFSDPEFHKREATLMGSRNATVEDFRYVEQCLRDGLIPDRALNTHRIALSEV
;
A
#
# COMPACT_ATOMS: atom_id res chain seq x y z
N GLY A 1 2.14 -5.39 -5.21
CA GLY A 1 2.86 -5.12 -6.48
C GLY A 1 3.87 -3.98 -6.30
N PRO A 2 4.64 -3.56 -7.34
CA PRO A 2 5.76 -2.61 -7.18
C PRO A 2 5.38 -1.26 -6.54
N ILE A 3 4.25 -0.66 -6.94
CA ILE A 3 3.77 0.61 -6.36
C ILE A 3 3.45 0.45 -4.86
N GLY A 4 2.72 -0.60 -4.50
CA GLY A 4 2.41 -0.89 -3.09
C GLY A 4 3.65 -1.21 -2.25
N MET A 5 4.65 -1.88 -2.84
CA MET A 5 5.94 -2.12 -2.18
C MET A 5 6.71 -0.82 -1.97
N ALA A 6 6.70 0.10 -2.95
CA ALA A 6 7.30 1.43 -2.78
C ALA A 6 6.59 2.24 -1.68
N ALA A 7 5.26 2.24 -1.65
CA ALA A 7 4.49 2.88 -0.58
C ALA A 7 4.83 2.29 0.80
N ALA A 8 4.93 0.96 0.91
CA ALA A 8 5.32 0.28 2.13
C ALA A 8 6.72 0.69 2.62
N ILE A 9 7.71 0.73 1.72
CA ILE A 9 9.08 1.18 2.04
C ILE A 9 9.05 2.60 2.61
N PHE A 10 8.45 3.54 1.88
CA PHE A 10 8.48 4.95 2.29
C PHE A 10 7.63 5.26 3.51
N ALA A 11 6.54 4.53 3.74
CA ALA A 11 5.79 4.60 5.00
C ALA A 11 6.66 4.10 6.16
N GLY A 12 7.37 2.98 5.99
CA GLY A 12 8.32 2.46 6.98
C GLY A 12 9.46 3.44 7.29
N LEU A 13 10.04 4.08 6.26
CA LEU A 13 11.08 5.11 6.43
C LEU A 13 10.57 6.38 7.15
N ARG A 14 9.25 6.58 7.21
CA ARG A 14 8.60 7.63 8.02
C ARG A 14 8.22 7.16 9.42
N GLY A 15 8.58 5.94 9.80
CA GLY A 15 8.32 5.36 11.12
C GLY A 15 6.96 4.65 11.26
N ALA A 16 6.24 4.43 10.16
CA ALA A 16 4.96 3.74 10.21
C ALA A 16 5.12 2.23 10.49
N ARG A 17 4.16 1.66 11.21
CA ARG A 17 4.01 0.20 11.38
C ARG A 17 3.21 -0.37 10.21
N VAL A 18 3.91 -0.88 9.19
CA VAL A 18 3.30 -1.21 7.88
C VAL A 18 2.75 -2.63 7.82
N THR A 19 1.47 -2.78 7.47
CA THR A 19 0.88 -4.06 7.06
C THR A 19 0.64 -4.10 5.55
N VAL A 20 0.93 -5.22 4.89
CA VAL A 20 0.66 -5.43 3.45
C VAL A 20 -0.42 -6.49 3.27
N LEU A 21 -1.39 -6.21 2.39
CA LEU A 21 -2.47 -7.11 1.99
C LEU A 21 -2.38 -7.41 0.48
N ASP A 22 -2.30 -8.67 0.08
CA ASP A 22 -2.23 -9.10 -1.34
C ASP A 22 -2.84 -10.51 -1.49
N THR A 23 -3.17 -10.94 -2.70
CA THR A 23 -3.67 -12.29 -2.98
C THR A 23 -2.54 -13.32 -3.16
N ARG A 24 -1.33 -12.84 -3.44
CA ARG A 24 -0.19 -13.66 -3.86
C ARG A 24 0.83 -13.86 -2.73
N ASP A 25 1.06 -15.12 -2.35
CA ASP A 25 2.03 -15.47 -1.30
C ASP A 25 3.44 -15.03 -1.67
N ASP A 26 3.84 -15.20 -2.94
CA ASP A 26 5.18 -14.81 -3.40
C ASP A 26 5.45 -13.30 -3.20
N ARG A 27 4.42 -12.47 -3.33
CA ARG A 27 4.54 -11.02 -3.08
C ARG A 27 4.59 -10.70 -1.59
N LEU A 28 3.78 -11.40 -0.78
CA LEU A 28 3.77 -11.23 0.67
C LEU A 28 5.09 -11.67 1.30
N ASP A 29 5.64 -12.81 0.85
CA ASP A 29 6.92 -13.33 1.28
C ASP A 29 8.06 -12.40 0.89
N PHE A 30 8.03 -11.86 -0.34
CA PHE A 30 8.97 -10.82 -0.74
C PHE A 30 8.94 -9.62 0.22
N CYS A 31 7.74 -9.12 0.56
CA CYS A 31 7.60 -8.01 1.50
C CYS A 31 8.19 -8.34 2.88
N ARG A 32 7.87 -9.52 3.42
CA ARG A 32 8.41 -9.99 4.72
C ARG A 32 9.93 -10.07 4.72
N GLN A 33 10.51 -10.59 3.64
CA GLN A 33 11.95 -10.84 3.55
C GLN A 33 12.77 -9.59 3.27
N HIS A 34 12.23 -8.64 2.51
CA HIS A 34 13.02 -7.56 1.94
C HIS A 34 12.63 -6.15 2.37
N LEU A 35 11.40 -5.94 2.88
CA LEU A 35 10.87 -4.58 3.08
C LEU A 35 10.77 -4.16 4.55
N GLY A 36 11.07 -5.05 5.50
CA GLY A 36 11.01 -4.71 6.93
C GLY A 36 9.60 -4.34 7.42
N ILE A 37 8.56 -4.85 6.77
CA ILE A 37 7.15 -4.62 7.14
C ILE A 37 6.82 -5.27 8.50
N HIS A 38 5.80 -4.73 9.18
CA HIS A 38 5.32 -5.29 10.44
C HIS A 38 4.55 -6.60 10.23
N ALA A 39 3.66 -6.62 9.25
CA ALA A 39 2.82 -7.78 8.96
C ALA A 39 2.47 -7.89 7.47
N ALA A 40 2.20 -9.10 7.03
CA ALA A 40 1.68 -9.39 5.71
C ALA A 40 0.50 -10.36 5.85
N VAL A 41 -0.63 -10.00 5.27
CA VAL A 41 -1.90 -10.75 5.34
C VAL A 41 -2.29 -11.16 3.93
N LYS A 42 -2.73 -12.41 3.78
CA LYS A 42 -3.26 -12.91 2.51
C LYS A 42 -4.76 -12.66 2.45
N ILE A 43 -5.22 -12.13 1.32
CA ILE A 43 -6.66 -11.96 1.06
C ILE A 43 -7.33 -13.33 1.02
N GLY A 44 -8.40 -13.48 1.79
CA GLY A 44 -9.14 -14.73 1.92
C GLY A 44 -10.18 -14.66 3.05
N GLU A 45 -10.74 -15.80 3.40
CA GLU A 45 -11.60 -15.91 4.57
C GLU A 45 -10.81 -15.59 5.86
N GLY A 46 -11.35 -14.74 6.72
CA GLY A 46 -10.72 -14.32 7.97
C GLY A 46 -9.62 -13.25 7.84
N ASP A 47 -9.33 -12.75 6.63
CA ASP A 47 -8.30 -11.73 6.44
C ASP A 47 -8.63 -10.42 7.19
N LYS A 48 -9.90 -10.02 7.22
CA LYS A 48 -10.38 -8.83 7.95
C LYS A 48 -10.23 -8.99 9.46
N ASP A 49 -10.49 -10.18 9.99
CA ASP A 49 -10.32 -10.47 11.42
C ASP A 49 -8.82 -10.44 11.76
N ALA A 50 -7.96 -10.99 10.92
CA ALA A 50 -6.51 -10.89 11.09
C ALA A 50 -6.01 -9.42 11.07
N LEU A 51 -6.56 -8.58 10.20
CA LEU A 51 -6.25 -7.14 10.17
C LEU A 51 -6.75 -6.42 11.42
N ALA A 52 -7.94 -6.78 11.92
CA ALA A 52 -8.48 -6.26 13.17
C ALA A 52 -7.60 -6.67 14.37
N ASP A 53 -7.17 -7.93 14.46
CA ASP A 53 -6.30 -8.43 15.53
C ASP A 53 -4.95 -7.69 15.57
N LEU A 54 -4.38 -7.37 14.41
CA LEU A 54 -3.12 -6.61 14.30
C LEU A 54 -3.26 -5.14 14.78
N THR A 55 -4.48 -4.63 14.83
CA THR A 55 -4.82 -3.23 15.09
C THR A 55 -5.74 -3.06 16.29
N GLU A 56 -5.93 -4.10 17.12
CA GLU A 56 -6.82 -4.07 18.28
C GLU A 56 -8.27 -3.64 17.94
N GLY A 57 -8.68 -3.87 16.68
CA GLY A 57 -9.99 -3.49 16.15
C GLY A 57 -10.10 -2.06 15.61
N ASP A 58 -9.08 -1.22 15.77
CA ASP A 58 -9.10 0.18 15.34
C ASP A 58 -8.90 0.34 13.82
N PHE A 59 -8.34 -0.69 13.15
CA PHE A 59 -7.88 -0.62 11.77
C PHE A 59 -6.78 0.43 11.55
N TYR A 60 -6.60 0.93 10.31
CA TYR A 60 -5.39 1.68 9.93
C TYR A 60 -5.65 3.19 9.81
N ASP A 61 -4.73 3.99 10.37
CA ASP A 61 -4.72 5.46 10.24
C ASP A 61 -4.61 5.90 8.77
N VAL A 62 -3.86 5.14 7.97
CA VAL A 62 -3.68 5.39 6.53
C VAL A 62 -3.74 4.07 5.78
N VAL A 63 -4.61 3.99 4.78
CA VAL A 63 -4.72 2.85 3.86
C VAL A 63 -4.35 3.31 2.46
N PHE A 64 -3.31 2.71 1.89
CA PHE A 64 -2.90 2.96 0.51
C PHE A 64 -3.48 1.89 -0.41
N ASP A 65 -4.27 2.31 -1.40
CA ASP A 65 -4.64 1.45 -2.51
C ASP A 65 -3.66 1.61 -3.68
N ALA A 66 -3.07 0.48 -4.07
CA ALA A 66 -2.16 0.34 -5.19
C ALA A 66 -2.52 -0.86 -6.07
N THR A 67 -3.81 -1.23 -6.11
CA THR A 67 -4.28 -2.48 -6.74
C THR A 67 -4.68 -2.31 -8.20
N GLY A 68 -5.24 -1.15 -8.56
CA GLY A 68 -5.85 -0.94 -9.88
C GLY A 68 -7.05 -1.85 -10.12
N ASN A 69 -7.73 -2.27 -9.05
CA ASN A 69 -8.87 -3.17 -9.10
C ASN A 69 -10.06 -2.58 -8.33
N ALA A 70 -11.17 -2.32 -9.01
CA ALA A 70 -12.33 -1.65 -8.43
C ALA A 70 -12.82 -2.31 -7.13
N ARG A 71 -12.94 -3.65 -7.10
CA ARG A 71 -13.40 -4.35 -5.90
C ARG A 71 -12.44 -4.20 -4.71
N ALA A 72 -11.14 -4.24 -4.97
CA ALA A 72 -10.16 -4.02 -3.92
C ALA A 72 -10.15 -2.56 -3.45
N MET A 73 -10.32 -1.61 -4.37
CA MET A 73 -10.45 -0.20 -4.07
C MET A 73 -11.67 0.11 -3.20
N GLU A 74 -12.82 -0.49 -3.49
CA GLU A 74 -14.04 -0.31 -2.68
C GLU A 74 -13.91 -1.00 -1.31
N ARG A 75 -13.36 -2.21 -1.28
CA ARG A 75 -13.14 -2.96 -0.05
C ARG A 75 -12.15 -2.28 0.89
N GLY A 76 -11.16 -1.57 0.35
CA GLY A 76 -10.15 -0.88 1.15
C GLY A 76 -10.72 0.16 2.11
N PHE A 77 -11.90 0.71 1.81
CA PHE A 77 -12.61 1.61 2.72
C PHE A 77 -12.93 0.94 4.06
N GLU A 78 -13.14 -0.37 4.10
CA GLU A 78 -13.49 -1.09 5.33
C GLU A 78 -12.36 -1.07 6.37
N PHE A 79 -11.11 -0.86 5.95
CA PHE A 79 -9.89 -0.96 6.76
C PHE A 79 -9.36 0.39 7.26
N ILE A 80 -10.15 1.46 7.12
CA ILE A 80 -9.77 2.78 7.62
C ILE A 80 -10.26 2.93 9.07
N ALA A 81 -9.37 3.41 9.94
CA ALA A 81 -9.70 3.81 11.31
C ALA A 81 -10.61 5.06 11.35
N HIS A 82 -11.14 5.39 12.53
CA HIS A 82 -11.78 6.70 12.72
C HIS A 82 -10.73 7.82 12.61
N GLY A 83 -11.05 8.88 11.86
CA GLY A 83 -10.12 9.95 11.48
C GLY A 83 -9.09 9.55 10.43
N GLY A 84 -9.16 8.32 9.89
CA GLY A 84 -8.16 7.79 8.98
C GLY A 84 -8.26 8.31 7.54
N THR A 85 -7.20 8.05 6.76
CA THR A 85 -7.09 8.49 5.36
C THR A 85 -7.01 7.30 4.40
N TYR A 86 -7.89 7.29 3.39
CA TYR A 86 -7.78 6.41 2.23
C TYR A 86 -7.03 7.11 1.10
N VAL A 87 -5.88 6.56 0.69
CA VAL A 87 -5.04 7.11 -0.37
C VAL A 87 -5.14 6.24 -1.62
N MET A 88 -5.78 6.78 -2.65
CA MET A 88 -5.88 6.15 -3.97
C MET A 88 -4.65 6.52 -4.80
N ILE A 89 -3.68 5.61 -4.86
CA ILE A 89 -2.55 5.70 -5.81
C ILE A 89 -2.95 5.07 -7.15
N SER A 90 -3.81 4.04 -7.10
CA SER A 90 -4.26 3.34 -8.29
C SER A 90 -5.37 4.09 -9.04
N VAL A 91 -5.60 3.68 -10.29
CA VAL A 91 -6.65 4.19 -11.15
C VAL A 91 -7.32 3.05 -11.90
N VAL A 92 -8.64 3.13 -12.05
CA VAL A 92 -9.47 2.23 -12.87
C VAL A 92 -10.22 3.05 -13.93
N ARG A 93 -10.70 2.38 -14.98
CA ARG A 93 -11.53 3.02 -16.01
C ARG A 93 -13.01 3.12 -15.63
N ASP A 94 -13.41 2.40 -14.59
CA ASP A 94 -14.78 2.31 -14.11
C ASP A 94 -15.03 3.27 -12.92
N SER A 95 -16.28 3.39 -12.52
CA SER A 95 -16.65 4.04 -11.25
C SER A 95 -16.38 3.11 -10.07
N ILE A 96 -16.00 3.69 -8.94
CA ILE A 96 -16.00 3.03 -7.63
C ILE A 96 -17.11 3.65 -6.76
N THR A 97 -17.67 2.85 -5.87
CA THR A 97 -18.69 3.25 -4.92
C THR A 97 -18.30 2.85 -3.51
N PHE A 98 -18.71 3.63 -2.52
CA PHE A 98 -18.46 3.32 -1.12
C PHE A 98 -19.64 3.77 -0.26
N SER A 99 -19.75 3.20 0.94
CA SER A 99 -20.83 3.50 1.88
C SER A 99 -20.63 4.88 2.50
N ASP A 100 -21.50 5.83 2.18
CA ASP A 100 -21.53 7.16 2.80
C ASP A 100 -21.66 7.08 4.34
N PRO A 101 -22.57 6.28 4.93
CA PRO A 101 -22.64 6.14 6.38
C PRO A 101 -21.33 5.66 7.03
N GLU A 102 -20.64 4.70 6.41
CA GLU A 102 -19.35 4.21 6.93
C GLU A 102 -18.24 5.26 6.78
N PHE A 103 -18.24 5.99 5.67
CA PHE A 103 -17.28 7.05 5.42
C PHE A 103 -17.48 8.22 6.39
N HIS A 104 -18.72 8.67 6.57
CA HIS A 104 -19.07 9.82 7.39
C HIS A 104 -18.87 9.54 8.89
N LYS A 105 -19.32 8.38 9.39
CA LYS A 105 -19.17 8.04 10.82
C LYS A 105 -17.71 7.90 11.25
N ARG A 106 -16.82 7.57 10.31
CA ARG A 106 -15.38 7.45 10.54
C ARG A 106 -14.65 8.77 10.41
N GLU A 107 -15.32 9.88 10.06
CA GLU A 107 -14.64 11.16 9.76
C GLU A 107 -13.48 10.97 8.76
N ALA A 108 -13.68 10.07 7.78
CA ALA A 108 -12.61 9.61 6.91
C ALA A 108 -12.20 10.67 5.88
N THR A 109 -10.91 10.67 5.52
CA THR A 109 -10.38 11.46 4.41
C THR A 109 -10.17 10.58 3.18
N LEU A 110 -10.64 11.04 2.01
CA LEU A 110 -10.33 10.41 0.72
C LEU A 110 -9.33 11.28 -0.07
N MET A 111 -8.17 10.73 -0.39
CA MET A 111 -7.11 11.44 -1.09
C MET A 111 -6.69 10.71 -2.37
N GLY A 112 -6.72 11.42 -3.50
CA GLY A 112 -6.06 10.95 -4.72
C GLY A 112 -4.57 11.29 -4.68
N SER A 113 -3.71 10.33 -5.03
CA SER A 113 -2.26 10.54 -5.17
C SER A 113 -1.85 10.35 -6.62
N ARG A 114 -1.30 11.39 -7.22
CA ARG A 114 -0.79 11.35 -8.59
C ARG A 114 0.42 12.26 -8.72
N ASN A 115 1.37 11.80 -9.54
CA ASN A 115 2.60 12.51 -9.87
C ASN A 115 3.58 12.59 -8.69
N ALA A 116 4.77 13.10 -8.97
CA ALA A 116 5.82 13.37 -7.99
C ALA A 116 6.46 14.72 -8.31
N THR A 117 6.89 15.44 -7.27
CA THR A 117 7.63 16.70 -7.37
C THR A 117 9.12 16.44 -7.55
N VAL A 118 9.90 17.47 -7.90
CA VAL A 118 11.36 17.36 -8.00
C VAL A 118 11.97 17.00 -6.64
N GLU A 119 11.37 17.49 -5.56
CA GLU A 119 11.74 17.21 -4.18
C GLU A 119 11.54 15.73 -3.85
N ASP A 120 10.43 15.12 -4.32
CA ASP A 120 10.18 13.69 -4.16
C ASP A 120 11.26 12.85 -4.88
N PHE A 121 11.64 13.25 -6.10
CA PHE A 121 12.71 12.57 -6.84
C PHE A 121 14.06 12.65 -6.11
N ARG A 122 14.43 13.84 -5.62
CA ARG A 122 15.68 14.02 -4.85
C ARG A 122 15.67 13.19 -3.57
N TYR A 123 14.53 13.10 -2.90
CA TYR A 123 14.39 12.29 -1.71
C TYR A 123 14.57 10.80 -2.01
N VAL A 124 13.94 10.29 -3.08
CA VAL A 124 14.12 8.90 -3.54
C VAL A 124 15.58 8.62 -3.91
N GLU A 125 16.24 9.54 -4.62
CA GLU A 125 17.66 9.42 -4.98
C GLU A 125 18.54 9.32 -3.72
N GLN A 126 18.29 10.16 -2.73
CA GLN A 126 19.02 10.11 -1.46
C GLN A 126 18.81 8.77 -0.74
N CYS A 127 17.57 8.29 -0.63
CA CYS A 127 17.29 6.98 -0.03
C CYS A 127 17.96 5.81 -0.76
N LEU A 128 18.09 5.88 -2.09
CA LEU A 128 18.85 4.90 -2.88
C LEU A 128 20.34 4.95 -2.53
N ARG A 129 20.93 6.15 -2.47
CA ARG A 129 22.35 6.34 -2.13
C ARG A 129 22.67 5.86 -0.72
N ASP A 130 21.75 6.05 0.21
CA ASP A 130 21.89 5.63 1.62
C ASP A 130 21.61 4.13 1.83
N GLY A 131 21.26 3.38 0.78
CA GLY A 131 20.97 1.95 0.87
C GLY A 131 19.67 1.62 1.61
N LEU A 132 18.76 2.60 1.74
CA LEU A 132 17.48 2.46 2.44
C LEU A 132 16.40 1.78 1.60
N ILE A 133 16.66 1.59 0.30
CA ILE A 133 15.75 0.95 -0.64
C ILE A 133 16.42 -0.35 -1.16
N PRO A 134 15.76 -1.51 -1.07
CA PRO A 134 16.29 -2.78 -1.56
C PRO A 134 16.16 -2.89 -3.09
N ASP A 135 16.78 -1.96 -3.81
CA ASP A 135 16.69 -1.79 -5.26
C ASP A 135 17.05 -3.06 -6.06
N ARG A 136 18.08 -3.80 -5.61
CA ARG A 136 18.50 -5.06 -6.23
C ARG A 136 17.44 -6.16 -6.09
N ALA A 137 16.71 -6.20 -4.98
CA ALA A 137 15.63 -7.17 -4.78
C ALA A 137 14.39 -6.79 -5.60
N LEU A 138 14.10 -5.48 -5.72
CA LEU A 138 12.98 -4.98 -6.52
C LEU A 138 13.18 -5.21 -8.03
N ASN A 139 14.42 -5.19 -8.51
CA ASN A 139 14.75 -5.50 -9.90
C ASN A 139 14.81 -7.02 -10.13
N THR A 140 13.66 -7.61 -10.45
CA THR A 140 13.54 -9.06 -10.64
C THR A 140 14.06 -9.58 -11.98
N HIS A 141 14.04 -8.77 -13.03
CA HIS A 141 14.40 -9.19 -14.39
C HIS A 141 15.11 -8.06 -15.15
N ARG A 142 16.04 -8.43 -16.03
CA ARG A 142 16.74 -7.53 -16.95
C ARG A 142 16.63 -8.10 -18.36
N ILE A 143 16.26 -7.25 -19.32
CA ILE A 143 16.20 -7.57 -20.74
C ILE A 143 16.94 -6.51 -21.55
N ALA A 144 17.38 -6.83 -22.76
CA ALA A 144 17.97 -5.84 -23.64
C ALA A 144 16.88 -4.89 -24.18
N LEU A 145 17.25 -3.65 -24.50
CA LEU A 145 16.32 -2.68 -25.09
C LEU A 145 15.73 -3.18 -26.42
N SER A 146 16.49 -3.97 -27.18
CA SER A 146 16.03 -4.60 -28.43
C SER A 146 14.94 -5.67 -28.24
N GLU A 147 14.61 -6.02 -27.00
CA GLU A 147 13.64 -7.05 -26.63
C GLU A 147 12.38 -6.48 -25.96
N VAL A 148 12.21 -5.15 -25.93
CA VAL A 148 11.05 -4.44 -25.37
C VAL A 148 9.92 -4.29 -26.39
#